data_AF-A0A7V9SK56-F1
#
_entry.id   AF-A0A7V9SK56-F1
#
_cell.length_a   1.000
_cell.length_b   1.000
_cell.length_c   1.000
_cell.angle_alpha   90.00
_cell.angle_beta   90.00
_cell.angle_gamma   90.00
#
_symmetry.space_group_name_H-M   'P 1'
#
loop_
_entity.id
_entity.type
_entity.pdbx_description
1 polymer ?
#
loop_
_entity_poly.entity_id
_entity_poly.type
_entity_poly.pdbx_seq_one_letter_code
_entity_poly.pdbx_strand_id
1 'polypeptide(L)'
;MRPRAYGGVLALLILAGATAGAGQDWFARMRSPAQDAAYEPYDGRVTFARIRYAMGFGGYGRRGGEPPWAHDYPIADTHMMRILNELTLLRPRIDGSNVFSLSDPELHRHPIAYMSEPGFWNMDEEEVLGLRSYLAKGGFIIFDDFRGHDWDNLVDQMRRAVPEGQWVQLDSTHPVFHSFFEINDLEYLTSYNGMPTYWGMFEDNDQRKRLIALANRDNDLG
;
A
#
# COMPACT_ATOMS: atom_id res chain seq x y z
N MET A 1 -32.15 68.28 -18.05
CA MET A 1 -33.33 67.57 -17.51
C MET A 1 -32.98 66.10 -17.23
N ARG A 2 -33.67 65.48 -16.26
CA ARG A 2 -33.85 64.02 -15.99
C ARG A 2 -35.37 63.82 -15.72
N PRO A 3 -35.98 62.60 -15.61
CA PRO A 3 -35.49 61.20 -15.71
C PRO A 3 -35.80 60.63 -17.13
N ARG A 4 -35.93 59.32 -17.48
CA ARG A 4 -36.03 57.99 -16.84
C ARG A 4 -35.06 56.99 -17.53
N ALA A 5 -34.59 55.86 -16.97
CA ALA A 5 -35.02 54.95 -15.89
C ALA A 5 -35.83 53.70 -16.31
N TYR A 6 -35.09 52.65 -16.71
CA TYR A 6 -35.35 51.20 -16.67
C TYR A 6 -33.97 50.54 -16.39
N GLY A 7 -33.76 49.38 -15.76
CA GLY A 7 -34.67 48.29 -15.34
C GLY A 7 -34.54 47.09 -16.29
N GLY A 8 -33.95 45.94 -15.94
CA GLY A 8 -33.28 45.54 -14.69
C GLY A 8 -32.77 44.07 -14.77
N VAL A 9 -32.55 43.43 -13.61
CA VAL A 9 -32.19 42.00 -13.42
C VAL A 9 -30.78 41.57 -13.86
N LEU A 10 -29.95 41.20 -12.87
CA LEU A 10 -28.71 40.44 -13.04
C LEU A 10 -29.05 38.93 -13.02
N ALA A 11 -28.78 38.20 -14.10
CA ALA A 11 -29.08 36.77 -14.19
C ALA A 11 -27.99 35.91 -13.51
N LEU A 12 -28.17 35.61 -12.23
CA LEU A 12 -27.30 34.70 -11.47
C LEU A 12 -27.63 33.24 -11.82
N LEU A 13 -26.91 32.67 -12.80
CA LEU A 13 -27.04 31.26 -13.18
C LEU A 13 -26.40 30.33 -12.14
N ILE A 14 -27.20 29.93 -11.15
CA ILE A 14 -26.84 28.85 -10.22
C ILE A 14 -26.95 27.52 -10.96
N LEU A 15 -25.84 27.06 -11.54
CA LEU A 15 -25.71 25.71 -12.12
C LEU A 15 -25.51 24.65 -11.02
N ALA A 16 -26.57 24.43 -10.24
CA ALA A 16 -26.63 23.31 -9.28
C ALA A 16 -27.03 22.02 -10.01
N GLY A 17 -26.05 21.23 -10.44
CA GLY A 17 -26.29 19.92 -11.05
C GLY A 17 -25.00 19.16 -11.41
N ALA A 18 -25.07 17.83 -11.34
CA ALA A 18 -24.06 16.88 -11.84
C ALA A 18 -22.67 16.83 -11.14
N THR A 19 -22.63 16.81 -9.81
CA THR A 19 -21.41 16.39 -9.06
C THR A 19 -21.34 14.87 -8.78
N ALA A 20 -22.47 14.17 -8.72
CA ALA A 20 -22.53 12.77 -8.30
C ALA A 20 -21.84 11.78 -9.27
N GLY A 21 -22.09 11.90 -10.57
CA GLY A 21 -21.50 11.00 -11.58
C GLY A 21 -20.02 11.26 -11.84
N ALA A 22 -19.59 12.52 -11.82
CA ALA A 22 -18.22 12.89 -12.16
C ALA A 22 -17.18 12.26 -11.24
N GLY A 23 -17.42 12.22 -9.92
CA GLY A 23 -16.48 11.62 -8.95
C GLY A 23 -16.19 10.14 -9.24
N GLN A 24 -17.25 9.35 -9.45
CA GLN A 24 -17.11 7.92 -9.79
C GLN A 24 -16.37 7.72 -11.13
N ASP A 25 -16.67 8.56 -12.12
CA ASP A 25 -16.01 8.51 -13.44
C ASP A 25 -14.53 8.90 -13.38
N TRP A 26 -14.13 9.84 -12.51
CA TRP A 26 -12.72 10.19 -12.28
C TRP A 26 -11.94 9.03 -11.64
N PHE A 27 -12.47 8.39 -10.59
CA PHE A 27 -11.83 7.22 -9.98
C PHE A 27 -11.78 6.02 -10.94
N ALA A 28 -12.84 5.78 -11.72
CA ALA A 28 -12.86 4.75 -12.75
C ALA A 28 -11.79 4.99 -13.84
N ARG A 29 -11.55 6.25 -14.24
CA ARG A 29 -10.52 6.62 -15.23
C ARG A 29 -9.09 6.60 -14.67
N MET A 30 -8.91 6.54 -13.34
CA MET A 30 -7.61 6.28 -12.70
C MET A 30 -7.25 4.79 -12.65
N ARG A 31 -8.18 3.87 -12.96
CA ARG A 31 -7.84 2.46 -13.21
C ARG A 31 -7.21 2.33 -14.60
N SER A 32 -5.88 2.39 -14.67
CA SER A 32 -5.13 2.05 -15.88
C SER A 32 -5.47 0.62 -16.35
N PRO A 33 -6.05 0.42 -17.56
CA PRO A 33 -6.47 -0.91 -18.03
C PRO A 33 -5.34 -1.90 -18.35
N ALA A 34 -4.09 -1.52 -18.12
CA ALA A 34 -2.90 -2.30 -18.47
C ALA A 34 -2.48 -3.33 -17.40
N GLN A 35 -3.12 -3.31 -16.22
CA GLN A 35 -2.69 -4.08 -15.04
C GLN A 35 -3.87 -4.80 -14.35
N ASP A 36 -4.81 -5.29 -15.13
CA ASP A 36 -5.70 -6.36 -14.67
C ASP A 36 -4.90 -7.68 -14.65
N ALA A 37 -4.22 -7.91 -13.53
CA ALA A 37 -3.61 -9.19 -13.22
C ALA A 37 -4.66 -10.30 -13.34
N ALA A 38 -4.29 -11.44 -13.93
CA ALA A 38 -5.14 -12.62 -13.85
C ALA A 38 -5.23 -13.02 -12.37
N TYR A 39 -6.40 -12.85 -11.75
CA TYR A 39 -6.64 -13.30 -10.38
C TYR A 39 -6.42 -14.82 -10.35
N GLU A 40 -5.33 -15.23 -9.72
CA GLU A 40 -4.95 -16.61 -9.55
C GLU A 40 -5.83 -17.25 -8.48
N PRO A 41 -6.64 -18.28 -8.83
CA PRO A 41 -7.59 -18.85 -7.89
C PRO A 41 -6.92 -19.37 -6.62
N TYR A 42 -7.55 -19.07 -5.48
CA TYR A 42 -7.07 -19.56 -4.19
C TYR A 42 -7.15 -21.09 -4.10
N ASP A 43 -5.99 -21.73 -4.01
CA ASP A 43 -5.80 -23.19 -3.90
C ASP A 43 -5.13 -23.61 -2.57
N GLY A 44 -4.92 -22.66 -1.65
CA GLY A 44 -4.25 -22.86 -0.38
C GLY A 44 -2.72 -22.68 -0.41
N ARG A 45 -2.09 -22.51 -1.58
CA ARG A 45 -0.65 -22.15 -1.65
C ARG A 45 -0.42 -20.71 -1.22
N VAL A 46 0.71 -20.47 -0.53
CA VAL A 46 1.20 -19.11 -0.29
C VAL A 46 1.41 -18.43 -1.65
N THR A 47 0.73 -17.31 -1.87
CA THR A 47 0.70 -16.56 -3.13
C THR A 47 0.95 -15.10 -2.81
N PHE A 48 1.88 -14.47 -3.52
CA PHE A 48 2.21 -13.05 -3.33
C PHE A 48 0.96 -12.18 -3.51
N ALA A 49 0.72 -11.28 -2.57
CA ALA A 49 -0.44 -10.39 -2.55
C ALA A 49 0.04 -8.93 -2.53
N ARG A 50 0.16 -8.35 -3.73
CA ARG A 50 0.56 -6.95 -3.92
C ARG A 50 -0.66 -6.04 -3.76
N ILE A 51 -0.52 -4.97 -2.99
CA ILE A 51 -1.57 -3.99 -2.77
C ILE A 51 -1.47 -2.88 -3.81
N ARG A 52 -2.48 -2.81 -4.68
CA ARG A 52 -2.79 -1.66 -5.54
C ARG A 52 -3.59 -0.63 -4.74
N TYR A 53 -3.27 0.64 -4.92
CA TYR A 53 -3.97 1.76 -4.31
C TYR A 53 -4.26 2.90 -5.29
N ALA A 54 -5.16 3.81 -4.92
CA ALA A 54 -5.31 5.09 -5.59
C ALA A 54 -4.16 6.04 -5.21
N MET A 55 -3.70 6.84 -6.17
CA MET A 55 -2.63 7.82 -5.96
C MET A 55 -3.18 9.19 -5.54
N GLY A 56 -2.38 9.95 -4.81
CA GLY A 56 -2.61 11.39 -4.57
C GLY A 56 -2.56 12.24 -5.85
N PHE A 57 -2.85 13.54 -5.69
CA PHE A 57 -2.87 14.48 -6.81
C PHE A 57 -1.48 14.63 -7.45
N GLY A 58 -1.34 14.21 -8.71
CA GLY A 58 -0.05 14.15 -9.44
C GLY A 58 0.42 12.73 -9.79
N GLY A 59 -0.37 11.70 -9.48
CA GLY A 59 0.00 10.27 -9.60
C GLY A 59 0.45 9.76 -10.98
N TYR A 60 1.75 9.88 -11.23
CA TYR A 60 2.63 8.80 -11.68
C TYR A 60 3.85 8.78 -10.75
N GLY A 61 4.58 7.67 -10.65
CA GLY A 61 5.76 7.59 -9.77
C GLY A 61 6.89 8.55 -10.15
N ARG A 62 7.99 8.53 -9.38
CA ARG A 62 9.12 9.49 -9.45
C ARG A 62 9.77 9.68 -10.84
N ARG A 63 9.42 8.85 -11.84
CA ARG A 63 9.88 8.89 -13.25
C ARG A 63 8.77 8.95 -14.31
N GLY A 64 7.49 9.03 -13.94
CA GLY A 64 6.40 9.27 -14.90
C GLY A 64 6.04 8.12 -15.84
N GLY A 65 6.33 6.87 -15.46
CA GLY A 65 6.09 5.67 -16.28
C GLY A 65 4.88 4.85 -15.79
N GLU A 66 5.12 4.01 -14.77
CA GLU A 66 4.13 3.13 -14.16
C GLU A 66 3.58 3.70 -12.84
N PRO A 67 2.46 3.18 -12.29
CA PRO A 67 1.98 3.61 -10.99
C PRO A 67 2.86 3.03 -9.86
N PRO A 68 3.14 3.77 -8.78
CA PRO A 68 4.14 3.42 -7.76
C PRO A 68 3.94 2.05 -7.08
N TRP A 69 2.68 1.64 -6.86
CA TRP A 69 2.37 0.32 -6.30
C TRP A 69 2.85 -0.85 -7.16
N ALA A 70 3.13 -0.61 -8.44
CA ALA A 70 3.54 -1.59 -9.44
C ALA A 70 5.04 -1.56 -9.79
N HIS A 71 5.90 -0.87 -9.01
CA HIS A 71 7.35 -0.97 -9.20
C HIS A 71 7.80 -2.45 -9.18
N ASP A 72 8.59 -2.82 -10.19
CA ASP A 72 9.08 -4.17 -10.50
C ASP A 72 8.02 -5.28 -10.64
N TYR A 73 6.73 -4.94 -10.71
CA TYR A 73 5.66 -5.91 -10.95
C TYR A 73 5.64 -6.38 -12.42
N PRO A 74 5.51 -7.69 -12.72
CA PRO A 74 5.35 -8.84 -11.81
C PRO A 74 6.66 -9.58 -11.51
N ILE A 75 7.82 -8.99 -11.84
CA ILE A 75 9.13 -9.65 -11.77
C ILE A 75 9.53 -9.88 -10.31
N ALA A 76 9.44 -8.84 -9.46
CA ALA A 76 9.69 -8.91 -8.02
C ALA A 76 8.86 -10.03 -7.37
N ASP A 77 7.54 -9.96 -7.49
CA ASP A 77 6.58 -10.95 -6.98
C ASP A 77 6.99 -12.38 -7.38
N THR A 78 7.30 -12.58 -8.67
CA THR A 78 7.67 -13.89 -9.24
C THR A 78 9.01 -14.38 -8.68
N HIS A 79 9.99 -13.49 -8.54
CA HIS A 79 11.31 -13.84 -8.00
C HIS A 79 11.24 -14.14 -6.50
N MET A 80 10.54 -13.34 -5.71
CA MET A 80 10.33 -13.59 -4.29
C MET A 80 9.67 -14.95 -4.05
N MET A 81 8.59 -15.30 -4.78
CA MET A 81 7.96 -16.62 -4.59
C MET A 81 8.84 -17.79 -5.05
N ARG A 82 9.69 -17.61 -6.09
CA ARG A 82 10.69 -18.61 -6.49
C ARG A 82 11.77 -18.78 -5.42
N ILE A 83 12.28 -17.69 -4.86
CA ILE A 83 13.25 -17.72 -3.74
C ILE A 83 12.65 -18.45 -2.53
N LEU A 84 11.39 -18.19 -2.19
CA LEU A 84 10.66 -18.94 -1.16
C LEU A 84 10.51 -20.43 -1.51
N ASN A 85 10.34 -20.80 -2.79
CA ASN A 85 10.24 -22.20 -3.22
C ASN A 85 11.57 -22.96 -3.10
N GLU A 86 12.69 -22.34 -3.50
CA GLU A 86 14.00 -23.00 -3.43
C GLU A 86 14.56 -23.09 -2.00
N LEU A 87 14.22 -22.13 -1.14
CA LEU A 87 14.73 -22.08 0.23
C LEU A 87 13.84 -22.81 1.26
N THR A 88 12.54 -23.00 0.99
CA THR A 88 11.59 -23.46 2.01
C THR A 88 10.71 -24.63 1.53
N LEU A 89 10.13 -25.36 2.49
CA LEU A 89 9.16 -26.43 2.20
C LEU A 89 7.74 -25.93 1.95
N LEU A 90 7.51 -24.61 1.82
CA LEU A 90 6.17 -24.00 1.70
C LEU A 90 5.44 -24.34 0.39
N ARG A 91 6.16 -24.71 -0.67
CA ARG A 91 5.62 -24.95 -2.03
C ARG A 91 4.68 -23.83 -2.50
N PRO A 92 5.15 -22.57 -2.53
CA PRO A 92 4.32 -21.43 -2.89
C PRO A 92 3.82 -21.51 -4.34
N ARG A 93 2.92 -20.58 -4.66
CA ARG A 93 2.58 -20.27 -6.04
C ARG A 93 3.75 -19.54 -6.71
N ILE A 94 4.29 -20.09 -7.80
CA ILE A 94 5.44 -19.55 -8.56
C ILE A 94 5.08 -19.22 -10.03
N ASP A 95 3.80 -19.36 -10.37
CA ASP A 95 3.22 -19.22 -11.70
C ASP A 95 2.43 -17.91 -11.89
N GLY A 96 2.13 -17.18 -10.79
CA GLY A 96 1.53 -15.84 -10.80
C GLY A 96 1.41 -15.24 -9.39
N SER A 97 1.07 -13.94 -9.33
CA SER A 97 0.75 -13.20 -8.09
C SER A 97 -0.60 -12.50 -8.19
N ASN A 98 -1.19 -12.17 -7.04
CA ASN A 98 -2.48 -11.47 -6.96
C ASN A 98 -2.31 -10.00 -6.60
N VAL A 99 -3.04 -9.13 -7.29
CA VAL A 99 -3.09 -7.68 -7.05
C VAL A 99 -4.44 -7.30 -6.45
N PHE A 100 -4.43 -6.83 -5.20
CA PHE A 100 -5.63 -6.50 -4.44
C PHE A 100 -5.75 -5.00 -4.15
N SER A 101 -6.98 -4.52 -3.94
CA SER A 101 -7.24 -3.30 -3.17
C SER A 101 -7.43 -3.69 -1.69
N LEU A 102 -7.21 -2.76 -0.76
CA LEU A 102 -7.36 -3.01 0.67
C LEU A 102 -8.80 -3.34 1.09
N SER A 103 -9.81 -2.92 0.30
CA SER A 103 -11.22 -3.25 0.52
C SER A 103 -11.63 -4.61 -0.05
N ASP A 104 -10.74 -5.31 -0.77
CA ASP A 104 -11.06 -6.59 -1.41
C ASP A 104 -11.28 -7.71 -0.37
N PRO A 105 -12.45 -8.40 -0.35
CA PRO A 105 -12.69 -9.49 0.57
C PRO A 105 -11.72 -10.67 0.36
N GLU A 106 -11.22 -10.89 -0.86
CA GLU A 106 -10.31 -12.00 -1.18
C GLU A 106 -8.91 -11.83 -0.60
N LEU A 107 -8.48 -10.58 -0.33
CA LEU A 107 -7.22 -10.29 0.37
C LEU A 107 -7.12 -11.01 1.71
N HIS A 108 -8.26 -11.26 2.39
CA HIS A 108 -8.31 -12.01 3.65
C HIS A 108 -7.88 -13.48 3.54
N ARG A 109 -7.70 -14.03 2.33
CA ARG A 109 -7.12 -15.36 2.11
C ARG A 109 -5.59 -15.36 2.06
N HIS A 110 -4.96 -14.19 1.98
CA HIS A 110 -3.52 -14.01 1.87
C HIS A 110 -2.97 -13.41 3.18
N PRO A 111 -2.31 -14.19 4.06
CA PRO A 111 -1.94 -13.73 5.40
C PRO A 111 -0.79 -12.71 5.43
N ILE A 112 -0.09 -12.53 4.31
CA ILE A 112 0.97 -11.54 4.11
C ILE A 112 0.60 -10.70 2.88
N ALA A 113 0.65 -9.38 3.01
CA ALA A 113 0.45 -8.41 1.94
C ALA A 113 1.71 -7.54 1.76
N TYR A 114 1.92 -7.01 0.55
CA TYR A 114 3.08 -6.19 0.19
C TYR A 114 2.66 -4.90 -0.54
N MET A 115 3.33 -3.77 -0.24
CA MET A 115 3.05 -2.47 -0.85
C MET A 115 4.34 -1.68 -1.14
N SER A 116 4.66 -1.48 -2.42
CA SER A 116 5.69 -0.54 -2.89
C SER A 116 5.24 0.93 -2.82
N GLU A 117 6.20 1.84 -2.66
CA GLU A 117 6.06 3.30 -2.73
C GLU A 117 4.89 3.89 -1.91
N PRO A 118 4.70 3.53 -0.61
CA PRO A 118 3.65 4.08 0.24
C PRO A 118 3.65 5.61 0.40
N GLY A 119 4.69 6.32 -0.09
CA GLY A 119 4.67 7.78 -0.22
C GLY A 119 3.58 8.34 -1.14
N PHE A 120 3.07 7.54 -2.10
CA PHE A 120 2.01 7.93 -3.02
C PHE A 120 0.63 7.35 -2.67
N TRP A 121 0.57 6.50 -1.65
CA TRP A 121 -0.63 5.77 -1.23
C TRP A 121 -1.74 6.70 -0.70
N ASN A 122 -2.96 6.57 -1.22
CA ASN A 122 -4.14 7.18 -0.64
C ASN A 122 -5.34 6.22 -0.62
N MET A 123 -5.84 5.91 0.58
CA MET A 123 -7.06 5.11 0.76
C MET A 123 -8.35 5.92 0.58
N ASP A 124 -9.42 5.25 0.10
CA ASP A 124 -10.79 5.65 0.42
C ASP A 124 -11.26 5.05 1.77
N GLU A 125 -12.52 5.28 2.16
CA GLU A 125 -13.03 4.79 3.45
C GLU A 125 -13.36 3.29 3.45
N GLU A 126 -13.59 2.67 2.29
CA GLU A 126 -13.73 1.20 2.20
C GLU A 126 -12.36 0.53 2.38
N GLU A 127 -11.30 1.11 1.82
CA GLU A 127 -9.92 0.67 2.00
C GLU A 127 -9.41 0.86 3.44
N VAL A 128 -9.77 1.96 4.11
CA VAL A 128 -9.49 2.17 5.55
C VAL A 128 -10.12 1.08 6.42
N LEU A 129 -11.40 0.75 6.17
CA LEU A 129 -12.10 -0.31 6.88
C LEU A 129 -11.57 -1.70 6.52
N GLY A 130 -11.19 -1.91 5.26
CA GLY A 130 -10.59 -3.13 4.75
C GLY A 130 -9.25 -3.44 5.40
N LEU A 131 -8.31 -2.49 5.41
CA LEU A 131 -7.01 -2.66 6.09
C LEU A 131 -7.17 -2.88 7.60
N ARG A 132 -8.05 -2.12 8.27
CA ARG A 132 -8.36 -2.33 9.70
C ARG A 132 -8.90 -3.74 9.97
N SER A 133 -9.80 -4.22 9.10
CA SER A 133 -10.34 -5.58 9.14
C SER A 133 -9.26 -6.64 8.91
N TYR A 134 -8.39 -6.44 7.93
CA TYR A 134 -7.31 -7.35 7.55
C TYR A 134 -6.33 -7.56 8.71
N LEU A 135 -5.79 -6.46 9.26
CA LEU A 135 -4.85 -6.50 10.38
C LEU A 135 -5.48 -7.11 11.65
N ALA A 136 -6.74 -6.78 11.95
CA ALA A 136 -7.46 -7.32 13.11
C ALA A 136 -7.81 -8.82 12.99
N LYS A 137 -7.84 -9.38 11.76
CA LYS A 137 -8.09 -10.81 11.51
C LYS A 137 -6.82 -11.66 11.42
N GLY A 138 -5.66 -11.09 11.71
CA GLY A 138 -4.37 -11.79 11.72
C GLY A 138 -3.47 -11.49 10.51
N GLY A 139 -3.93 -10.69 9.55
CA GLY A 139 -3.11 -10.25 8.41
C GLY A 139 -1.90 -9.42 8.83
N PHE A 140 -0.84 -9.51 8.03
CA PHE A 140 0.43 -8.79 8.20
C PHE A 140 0.78 -8.08 6.88
N ILE A 141 1.19 -6.81 6.95
CA ILE A 141 1.54 -6.01 5.77
C ILE A 141 3.00 -5.54 5.81
N ILE A 142 3.68 -5.66 4.67
CA ILE A 142 5.03 -5.15 4.42
C ILE A 142 4.91 -3.91 3.53
N PHE A 143 5.53 -2.81 3.96
CA PHE A 143 5.69 -1.58 3.19
C PHE A 143 7.14 -1.42 2.76
N ASP A 144 7.39 -1.10 1.50
CA ASP A 144 8.71 -1.17 0.84
C ASP A 144 8.87 -0.10 -0.27
N ASP A 145 10.07 0.00 -0.88
CA ASP A 145 10.52 1.12 -1.75
C ASP A 145 10.00 2.47 -1.27
N PHE A 146 10.58 3.01 -0.20
CA PHE A 146 10.29 4.40 0.18
C PHE A 146 11.39 5.06 1.01
N ARG A 147 11.46 6.40 0.93
CA ARG A 147 12.54 7.19 1.52
C ARG A 147 12.16 8.64 1.82
N GLY A 148 12.69 9.19 2.92
CA GLY A 148 12.41 10.57 3.33
C GLY A 148 10.93 10.82 3.62
N HIS A 149 10.33 11.82 2.95
CA HIS A 149 8.94 12.27 3.19
C HIS A 149 7.85 11.23 2.88
N ASP A 150 8.17 10.16 2.14
CA ASP A 150 7.24 9.06 1.90
C ASP A 150 6.75 8.42 3.22
N TRP A 151 7.62 8.43 4.24
CA TRP A 151 7.31 8.01 5.61
C TRP A 151 6.16 8.80 6.22
N ASP A 152 6.08 10.11 5.96
CA ASP A 152 5.06 10.98 6.55
C ASP A 152 3.66 10.58 6.06
N ASN A 153 3.52 10.23 4.76
CA ASN A 153 2.27 9.71 4.21
C ASN A 153 1.97 8.28 4.71
N LEU A 154 2.96 7.39 4.81
CA LEU A 154 2.79 6.06 5.39
C LEU A 154 2.21 6.13 6.82
N VAL A 155 2.76 7.02 7.65
CA VAL A 155 2.30 7.25 9.03
C VAL A 155 0.86 7.80 9.06
N ASP A 156 0.55 8.80 8.23
CA ASP A 156 -0.77 9.43 8.23
C ASP A 156 -1.88 8.53 7.65
N GLN A 157 -1.60 7.75 6.60
CA GLN A 157 -2.53 6.75 6.08
C GLN A 157 -2.73 5.60 7.09
N MET A 158 -1.67 5.09 7.72
CA MET A 158 -1.81 4.08 8.77
C MET A 158 -2.61 4.58 9.97
N ARG A 159 -2.49 5.86 10.36
CA ARG A 159 -3.33 6.45 11.42
C ARG A 159 -4.83 6.46 11.08
N ARG A 160 -5.23 6.37 9.82
CA ARG A 160 -6.66 6.18 9.45
C ARG A 160 -7.11 4.75 9.76
N ALA A 161 -6.31 3.74 9.42
CA ALA A 161 -6.65 2.33 9.69
C ALA A 161 -6.49 1.95 11.16
N VAL A 162 -5.40 2.37 11.81
CA VAL A 162 -5.00 2.04 13.20
C VAL A 162 -4.66 3.34 13.96
N PRO A 163 -5.66 4.08 14.49
CA PRO A 163 -5.44 5.44 15.03
C PRO A 163 -4.47 5.54 16.20
N GLU A 164 -4.48 4.56 17.09
CA GLU A 164 -3.57 4.48 18.25
C GLU A 164 -2.25 3.77 17.94
N GLY A 165 -2.04 3.34 16.69
CA GLY A 165 -0.93 2.47 16.28
C GLY A 165 0.42 3.19 16.32
N GLN A 166 1.38 2.63 17.06
CA GLN A 166 2.72 3.19 17.23
C GLN A 166 3.74 2.42 16.39
N TRP A 167 4.53 3.17 15.62
CA TRP A 167 5.72 2.65 14.95
C TRP A 167 6.91 2.65 15.91
N VAL A 168 7.55 1.48 16.05
CA VAL A 168 8.78 1.28 16.84
C VAL A 168 9.90 0.88 15.90
N GLN A 169 11.05 1.53 15.97
CA GLN A 169 12.22 1.11 15.21
C GLN A 169 12.74 -0.23 15.77
N LEU A 170 12.96 -1.19 14.89
CA LEU A 170 13.49 -2.52 15.20
C LEU A 170 15.02 -2.50 15.04
N ASP A 171 15.73 -3.12 15.96
CA ASP A 171 17.15 -3.49 15.81
C ASP A 171 17.29 -4.97 15.43
N SER A 172 18.51 -5.43 15.15
CA SER A 172 18.75 -6.81 14.69
C SER A 172 18.33 -7.88 15.70
N THR A 173 18.14 -7.57 16.99
CA THR A 173 17.71 -8.56 17.99
C THR A 173 16.22 -8.93 17.89
N HIS A 174 15.43 -8.19 17.10
CA HIS A 174 14.01 -8.46 16.96
C HIS A 174 13.76 -9.80 16.22
N PRO A 175 12.90 -10.72 16.74
CA PRO A 175 12.76 -12.08 16.20
C PRO A 175 12.41 -12.22 14.71
N VAL A 176 11.92 -11.17 14.05
CA VAL A 176 11.70 -11.16 12.59
C VAL A 176 13.00 -11.43 11.82
N PHE A 177 14.14 -10.94 12.31
CA PHE A 177 15.47 -11.10 11.72
C PHE A 177 16.13 -12.47 12.02
N HIS A 178 15.47 -13.27 12.86
CA HIS A 178 15.87 -14.62 13.28
C HIS A 178 14.82 -15.69 12.94
N SER A 179 13.80 -15.35 12.13
CA SER A 179 12.65 -16.23 11.86
C SER A 179 12.90 -17.33 10.82
N PHE A 180 14.03 -17.27 10.09
CA PHE A 180 14.45 -18.32 9.14
C PHE A 180 15.96 -18.27 8.86
N PHE A 181 16.48 -17.08 8.57
CA PHE A 181 17.92 -16.78 8.56
C PHE A 181 18.32 -16.03 9.84
N GLU A 182 19.62 -15.94 10.10
CA GLU A 182 20.23 -15.30 11.27
C GLU A 182 20.84 -13.94 10.90
N ILE A 183 20.00 -12.90 10.77
CA ILE A 183 20.40 -11.56 10.30
C ILE A 183 20.83 -10.70 11.49
N ASN A 184 22.07 -10.94 11.95
CA ASN A 184 22.64 -10.31 13.14
C ASN A 184 23.02 -8.82 12.95
N ASP A 185 23.13 -8.38 11.70
CA ASP A 185 23.57 -7.04 11.31
C ASP A 185 22.72 -6.55 10.12
N LEU A 186 22.15 -5.35 10.25
CA LEU A 186 21.24 -4.75 9.28
C LEU A 186 21.96 -3.79 8.30
N GLU A 187 23.22 -3.41 8.58
CA GLU A 187 24.00 -2.54 7.69
C GLU A 187 24.37 -3.23 6.36
N TYR A 188 24.37 -4.57 6.33
CA TYR A 188 24.63 -5.37 5.13
C TYR A 188 23.39 -5.59 4.23
N LEU A 189 22.20 -5.13 4.64
CA LEU A 189 21.00 -5.21 3.81
C LEU A 189 20.97 -4.06 2.80
N THR A 190 20.50 -4.34 1.58
CA THR A 190 20.44 -3.36 0.48
C THR A 190 19.75 -2.07 0.92
N SER A 191 20.33 -0.92 0.61
CA SER A 191 19.75 0.39 0.93
C SER A 191 19.92 1.35 -0.24
N TYR A 192 19.15 2.44 -0.23
CA TYR A 192 19.20 3.43 -1.31
C TYR A 192 20.39 4.38 -1.22
N ASN A 193 20.64 4.94 -0.04
CA ASN A 193 21.76 5.84 0.28
C ASN A 193 21.76 6.09 1.80
N GLY A 194 22.41 5.21 2.57
CA GLY A 194 22.47 5.30 4.03
C GLY A 194 22.35 3.93 4.69
N MET A 195 22.04 3.91 5.99
CA MET A 195 21.68 2.68 6.70
C MET A 195 20.17 2.43 6.54
N PRO A 196 19.72 1.22 6.17
CA PRO A 196 18.29 0.91 6.11
C PRO A 196 17.70 0.93 7.52
N THR A 197 16.43 1.30 7.67
CA THR A 197 15.75 1.24 8.98
C THR A 197 14.45 0.47 8.88
N TYR A 198 14.17 -0.33 9.91
CA TYR A 198 13.02 -1.23 9.94
C TYR A 198 12.10 -0.78 11.07
N TRP A 199 10.83 -0.61 10.77
CA TRP A 199 9.86 -0.09 11.74
C TRP A 199 8.69 -1.07 11.86
N GLY A 200 8.40 -1.49 13.08
CA GLY A 200 7.30 -2.40 13.39
C GLY A 200 6.12 -1.69 14.04
N MET A 201 4.91 -2.06 13.65
CA MET A 201 3.69 -1.77 14.42
C MET A 201 3.17 -3.08 15.02
N PHE A 202 2.75 -3.04 16.28
CA PHE A 202 2.39 -4.22 17.06
C PHE A 202 0.94 -4.17 17.55
N GLU A 203 0.36 -5.35 17.71
CA GLU A 203 -0.97 -5.53 18.32
C GLU A 203 -1.01 -4.93 19.73
N ASP A 204 -2.01 -4.09 20.01
CA ASP A 204 -2.14 -3.26 21.22
C ASP A 204 -0.90 -2.43 21.61
N ASN A 205 0.00 -2.13 20.65
CA ASN A 205 1.31 -1.50 20.86
C ASN A 205 2.26 -2.27 21.81
N ASP A 206 2.02 -3.57 22.04
CA ASP A 206 2.87 -4.42 22.88
C ASP A 206 3.85 -5.21 22.01
N GLN A 207 5.14 -4.87 22.07
CA GLN A 207 6.21 -5.51 21.28
C GLN A 207 6.37 -7.02 21.56
N ARG A 208 5.72 -7.56 22.60
CA ARG A 208 5.69 -9.01 22.90
C ARG A 208 4.54 -9.73 22.19
N LYS A 209 3.64 -9.00 21.53
CA LYS A 209 2.54 -9.52 20.71
C LYS A 209 2.94 -9.57 19.23
N ARG A 210 1.97 -9.91 18.38
CA ARG A 210 2.12 -10.01 16.93
C ARG A 210 2.50 -8.66 16.31
N LEU A 211 3.56 -8.69 15.49
CA LEU A 211 3.89 -7.65 14.52
C LEU A 211 2.78 -7.63 13.45
N ILE A 212 2.09 -6.50 13.27
CA ILE A 212 0.95 -6.36 12.34
C ILE A 212 1.34 -5.62 11.06
N ALA A 213 2.34 -4.74 11.13
CA ALA A 213 2.94 -4.11 9.96
C ALA A 213 4.45 -4.00 10.13
N LEU A 214 5.18 -4.17 9.03
CA LEU A 214 6.61 -3.90 8.91
C LEU A 214 6.80 -2.85 7.82
N ALA A 215 7.56 -1.81 8.12
CA ALA A 215 7.94 -0.79 7.16
C ALA A 215 9.46 -0.80 6.98
N ASN A 216 9.87 -1.22 5.78
CA ASN A 216 11.25 -1.27 5.30
C ASN A 216 11.54 0.12 4.72
N ARG A 217 12.35 0.91 5.42
CA ARG A 217 12.57 2.32 5.12
C ARG A 217 14.00 2.57 4.63
N ASP A 218 14.10 3.44 3.62
CA ASP A 218 15.34 3.87 2.96
C ASP A 218 16.08 2.71 2.24
N ASN A 219 15.34 1.65 1.91
CA ASN A 219 15.72 0.45 1.16
C ASN A 219 14.67 0.04 0.11
N ASP A 220 14.93 -1.10 -0.52
CA ASP A 220 14.23 -1.65 -1.69
C ASP A 220 14.42 -3.18 -1.69
N LEU A 221 13.32 -3.96 -1.64
CA LEU A 221 13.33 -5.43 -1.66
C LEU A 221 12.84 -6.06 -2.99
N GLY A 222 12.60 -5.25 -4.03
CA GLY A 222 12.10 -5.69 -5.35
C GLY A 222 13.00 -6.66 -6.11
#